data_AF-A0AAU4CXE2-F1
#
_entry.id   AF-A0AAU4CXE2-F1
#
_cell.length_a   1.000
_cell.length_b   1.000
_cell.length_c   1.000
_cell.angle_alpha   90.00
_cell.angle_beta   90.00
_cell.angle_gamma   90.00
#
_symmetry.space_group_name_H-M   'P 1'
#
loop_
_entity.id
_entity.type
_entity.pdbx_description
1 polymer ?
#
loop_
_entity_poly.entity_id
_entity_poly.type
_entity_poly.pdbx_seq_one_letter_code
_entity_poly.pdbx_strand_id
1 'polypeptide(L)'
;MSWKWEYAFGAEEAARTAPAGFLTAVERKADELVRAAEAFHVHGRAHDGTDPKGGDIIVPGGMFTYQVVVRSERVYVVQITYLGF
;
A
#
# COMPACT_ATOMS: atom_id res chain seq x y z
N MET A 1 -11.27 -10.11 10.38
CA MET A 1 -10.72 -9.60 9.10
C MET A 1 -9.21 -9.51 9.24
N SER A 2 -8.45 -10.08 8.32
CA SER A 2 -6.97 -10.15 8.38
C SER A 2 -6.25 -9.21 7.42
N TRP A 3 -7.01 -8.52 6.55
CA TRP A 3 -6.46 -7.56 5.60
C TRP A 3 -5.76 -6.40 6.32
N LYS A 4 -4.52 -6.12 5.92
CA LYS A 4 -3.71 -5.01 6.42
C LYS A 4 -2.71 -4.54 5.36
N TRP A 5 -2.07 -3.41 5.61
CA TRP A 5 -0.96 -2.94 4.79
C TRP A 5 0.34 -2.90 5.58
N GLU A 6 1.46 -2.99 4.87
CA GLU A 6 2.82 -2.93 5.42
C GLU A 6 3.73 -2.15 4.47
N TYR A 7 4.72 -1.44 5.01
CA TYR A 7 5.85 -0.98 4.21
C TYR A 7 6.75 -2.18 3.89
N ALA A 8 7.12 -2.35 2.62
CA ALA A 8 8.22 -3.22 2.27
C ALA A 8 9.54 -2.56 2.66
N PHE A 9 10.60 -3.35 2.90
CA PHE A 9 11.89 -2.90 3.44
C PHE A 9 12.41 -1.59 2.84
N GLY A 10 12.40 -1.44 1.50
CA GLY A 10 12.86 -0.21 0.84
C GLY A 10 11.98 1.02 1.13
N ALA A 11 10.66 0.84 1.20
CA ALA A 11 9.74 1.92 1.57
C ALA A 11 9.80 2.25 3.06
N GLU A 12 10.07 1.26 3.92
CA GLU A 12 10.20 1.45 5.36
C GLU A 12 11.39 2.37 5.70
N GLU A 13 12.55 2.13 5.09
CA GLU A 13 13.72 2.99 5.28
C GLU A 13 13.47 4.42 4.79
N ALA A 14 12.83 4.57 3.63
CA ALA A 14 12.45 5.89 3.13
C ALA A 14 11.44 6.59 4.08
N ALA A 15 10.48 5.84 4.64
CA ALA A 15 9.45 6.39 5.51
C ALA A 15 10.04 7.01 6.78
N ARG A 16 11.13 6.46 7.32
CA ARG A 16 11.81 7.01 8.52
C ARG A 16 12.36 8.42 8.34
N THR A 17 12.59 8.86 7.10
CA THR A 17 13.16 10.18 6.79
C THR A 17 12.15 11.15 6.17
N ALA A 18 10.95 10.67 5.83
CA ALA A 18 9.96 11.46 5.11
C ALA A 18 9.12 12.32 6.07
N PRO A 19 8.60 13.48 5.61
CA PRO A 19 7.77 14.33 6.47
C PRO A 19 6.45 13.67 6.89
N ALA A 20 6.04 13.88 8.14
CA ALA A 20 4.84 13.27 8.73
C ALA A 20 3.55 13.58 7.96
N GLY A 21 3.43 14.77 7.36
CA GLY A 21 2.27 15.14 6.54
C GLY A 21 2.14 14.28 5.28
N PHE A 22 3.27 13.98 4.63
CA PHE A 22 3.31 13.09 3.48
C PHE A 22 3.01 11.65 3.89
N LEU A 23 3.60 11.16 5.00
CA LEU A 23 3.34 9.81 5.52
C LEU A 23 1.87 9.61 5.87
N THR A 24 1.25 10.56 6.57
CA THR A 24 -0.20 10.53 6.86
C THR A 24 -1.04 10.36 5.59
N ALA A 25 -0.64 11.00 4.49
CA ALA A 25 -1.36 10.88 3.22
C ALA A 25 -1.17 9.51 2.55
N VAL A 26 0.03 8.94 2.64
CA VAL A 26 0.33 7.57 2.19
C VAL A 26 -0.47 6.55 3.00
N GLU A 27 -0.40 6.60 4.33
CA GLU A 27 -1.08 5.69 5.25
C GLU A 27 -2.60 5.69 5.04
N ARG A 28 -3.20 6.88 4.92
CA ARG A 28 -4.64 7.01 4.62
C ARG A 28 -5.02 6.33 3.30
N LYS A 29 -4.20 6.46 2.27
CA LYS A 29 -4.44 5.81 0.98
C LYS A 29 -4.19 4.30 1.03
N ALA A 30 -3.22 3.85 1.82
CA ALA A 30 -3.00 2.43 2.06
C ALA A 30 -4.21 1.79 2.77
N ASP A 31 -4.81 2.48 3.75
CA ASP A 31 -6.05 2.03 4.40
C ASP A 31 -7.23 1.94 3.42
N GLU A 32 -7.34 2.89 2.48
CA GLU A 32 -8.34 2.83 1.41
C GLU A 32 -8.12 1.60 0.50
N LEU A 33 -6.87 1.31 0.14
CA LEU A 33 -6.51 0.13 -0.66
C LEU A 33 -6.84 -1.17 0.07
N VAL A 34 -6.60 -1.25 1.39
CA VAL A 34 -6.95 -2.41 2.21
C VAL A 34 -8.46 -2.67 2.18
N ARG A 35 -9.27 -1.62 2.41
CA ARG A 35 -10.74 -1.74 2.33
C ARG A 35 -11.22 -2.17 0.95
N ALA A 36 -10.61 -1.66 -0.11
CA ALA A 36 -10.93 -2.06 -1.47
C ALA A 36 -10.55 -3.53 -1.72
N ALA A 37 -9.33 -3.93 -1.38
CA ALA A 37 -8.86 -5.30 -1.59
C ALA A 37 -9.70 -6.32 -0.81
N GLU A 38 -10.10 -6.00 0.41
CA GLU A 38 -11.01 -6.82 1.20
C GLU A 38 -12.38 -7.00 0.52
N ALA A 39 -12.95 -5.93 -0.04
CA ALA A 39 -14.23 -6.01 -0.74
C ALA A 39 -14.16 -6.81 -2.05
N PHE A 40 -13.05 -6.71 -2.78
CA PHE A 40 -12.85 -7.44 -4.04
C PHE A 40 -12.41 -8.90 -3.84
N HIS A 41 -11.74 -9.22 -2.73
CA HIS A 41 -11.13 -10.52 -2.47
C HIS A 41 -11.60 -11.12 -1.14
N VAL A 42 -12.91 -11.35 -1.05
CA VAL A 42 -13.62 -11.89 0.13
C VAL A 42 -13.05 -13.24 0.60
N HIS A 43 -12.47 -14.03 -0.32
CA HIS A 43 -11.81 -15.30 -0.02
C HIS A 43 -10.31 -15.26 -0.34
N GLY A 44 -9.61 -14.21 0.12
CA GLY A 44 -8.22 -13.94 -0.23
C GLY A 44 -7.27 -15.13 -0.07
N ARG A 45 -7.38 -15.89 1.03
CA ARG A 45 -6.54 -17.09 1.28
C ARG A 45 -6.76 -18.25 0.32
N ALA A 46 -7.91 -18.32 -0.34
CA ALA A 46 -8.24 -19.34 -1.34
C ALA A 46 -8.01 -18.83 -2.78
N HIS A 47 -7.39 -17.66 -2.94
CA HIS A 47 -7.09 -17.09 -4.26
C HIS A 47 -6.02 -17.91 -4.98
N ASP A 48 -6.40 -18.50 -6.11
CA ASP A 48 -5.54 -19.35 -6.98
C ASP A 48 -5.13 -18.65 -8.28
N GLY A 49 -5.51 -17.37 -8.43
CA GLY A 49 -5.15 -16.56 -9.59
C GLY A 49 -3.87 -15.77 -9.39
N THR A 50 -3.42 -15.10 -10.44
CA THR A 50 -2.38 -14.08 -10.33
C THR A 50 -2.85 -12.97 -9.38
N ASP A 51 -1.92 -12.44 -8.58
CA ASP A 51 -2.20 -11.25 -7.78
C ASP A 51 -2.55 -10.06 -8.70
N PRO A 52 -3.44 -9.14 -8.25
CA PRO A 52 -3.73 -7.92 -8.97
C PRO A 52 -2.45 -7.16 -9.28
N LYS A 53 -2.40 -6.53 -10.46
CA LYS A 53 -1.29 -5.63 -10.77
C LYS A 53 -1.27 -4.51 -9.74
N GLY A 54 -0.10 -4.30 -9.13
CA GLY A 54 0.16 -3.12 -8.30
C GLY A 54 0.03 -1.82 -9.10
N GLY A 55 0.26 -0.69 -8.44
CA GLY A 55 0.16 0.60 -9.10
C GLY A 55 0.82 1.72 -8.35
N ASP A 56 0.72 2.91 -8.94
CA ASP A 56 1.22 4.17 -8.39
C ASP A 56 0.06 5.05 -7.95
N ILE A 57 0.18 5.67 -6.79
CA ILE A 57 -0.80 6.62 -6.25
C ILE A 57 -0.10 7.93 -5.94
N ILE A 58 -0.65 9.01 -6.49
CA ILE A 58 -0.24 10.38 -6.17
C ILE A 58 -0.95 10.82 -4.89
N VAL A 59 -0.20 11.39 -3.97
CA VAL A 59 -0.68 11.98 -2.71
C VAL A 59 -0.06 13.37 -2.53
N PRO A 60 -0.64 14.26 -1.69
CA PRO A 60 0.01 15.53 -1.37
C PRO A 60 1.46 15.33 -0.92
N GLY A 61 2.41 16.08 -1.50
CA GLY A 61 3.84 15.94 -1.22
C GLY A 61 4.58 14.89 -2.04
N GLY A 62 3.92 14.04 -2.86
CA GLY A 62 4.63 13.05 -3.68
C GLY A 62 3.78 11.88 -4.20
N MET A 63 4.35 10.68 -4.19
CA MET A 63 3.67 9.46 -4.65
C MET A 63 4.18 8.22 -3.91
N PHE A 64 3.43 7.13 -4.01
CA PHE A 64 3.89 5.80 -3.60
C PHE A 64 3.45 4.72 -4.57
N THR A 65 4.26 3.66 -4.65
CA THR A 65 3.97 2.45 -5.41
C THR A 65 3.52 1.35 -4.45
N TYR A 66 2.51 0.57 -4.83
CA TYR A 66 1.98 -0.51 -4.02
C TYR A 66 1.83 -1.82 -4.80
N GLN A 67 1.76 -2.93 -4.06
CA GLN A 67 1.44 -4.26 -4.57
C GLN A 67 0.39 -4.92 -3.67
N VAL A 68 -0.58 -5.59 -4.26
CA VAL A 68 -1.56 -6.40 -3.53
C VAL A 68 -1.12 -7.86 -3.58
N VAL A 69 -1.10 -8.54 -2.44
CA VAL A 69 -0.83 -9.98 -2.35
C VAL A 69 -2.04 -10.63 -1.69
N VAL A 70 -2.92 -11.19 -2.52
CA VAL A 70 -4.28 -11.61 -2.12
C VAL A 70 -4.24 -12.82 -1.21
N ARG A 71 -3.42 -13.82 -1.54
CA ARG A 71 -3.21 -15.01 -0.69
C ARG A 71 -2.74 -14.69 0.72
N SER A 72 -2.03 -13.56 0.83
CA SER A 72 -1.53 -13.02 2.07
C SER A 72 -2.58 -12.15 2.75
N GLU A 73 -3.57 -11.63 2.03
CA GLU A 73 -4.46 -10.58 2.52
C GLU A 73 -3.62 -9.35 2.96
N ARG A 74 -2.64 -8.97 2.13
CA ARG A 74 -1.74 -7.83 2.39
C ARG A 74 -1.68 -6.87 1.22
N VAL A 75 -1.58 -5.58 1.54
CA VAL A 75 -1.14 -4.53 0.62
C VAL A 75 0.26 -4.08 1.04
N TYR A 76 1.24 -4.15 0.13
CA TYR A 76 2.59 -3.67 0.38
C TYR A 76 2.79 -2.32 -0.26
N VAL A 77 3.20 -1.32 0.52
CA VAL A 77 3.79 -0.09 -0.02
C VAL A 77 5.26 -0.40 -0.31
N VAL A 78 5.64 -0.46 -1.59
CA VAL A 78 6.96 -0.94 -2.01
C VAL A 78 7.95 0.18 -2.28
N GLN A 79 7.46 1.39 -2.55
CA GLN A 79 8.26 2.59 -2.70
C GLN A 79 7.45 3.81 -2.27
N ILE A 80 8.11 4.79 -1.65
CA ILE A 80 7.58 6.13 -1.48
C ILE A 80 8.56 7.13 -2.11
N THR A 81 8.03 8.17 -2.74
CA THR A 81 8.80 9.25 -3.36
C THR A 81 8.25 10.58 -2.85
N TYR A 82 9.00 11.24 -1.97
CA TYR A 82 8.68 12.57 -1.48
C TYR A 82 9.27 13.64 -2.40
N LEU A 83 8.45 14.60 -2.82
CA LEU A 83 8.80 15.66 -3.77
C LEU A 83 8.65 17.08 -3.18
N GLY A 84 7.93 17.23 -2.06
CA GLY A 84 7.91 18.47 -1.28
C GLY A 84 7.06 19.63 -1.80
N PHE A 85 6.08 19.35 -2.67
CA PHE A 85 5.10 20.33 -3.16
C PHE A 85 3.65 19.93 -2.88
#